data_AF-A0A6V8P0Z5-F1
#
_entry.id   AF-A0A6V8P0Z5-F1
#
_cell.length_a   1.000
_cell.length_b   1.000
_cell.length_c   1.000
_cell.angle_alpha   90.00
_cell.angle_beta   90.00
_cell.angle_gamma   90.00
#
_symmetry.space_group_name_H-M   'P 1'
#
loop_
_entity.id
_entity.type
_entity.pdbx_description
1 polymer ?
#
loop_
_entity_poly.entity_id
_entity_poly.type
_entity_poly.pdbx_seq_one_letter_code
_entity_poly.pdbx_strand_id
1 'polypeptide(L)' 'MRHPHQEEIEKEIQRSTKSIGAAERLFEEGFLEDAISRSYYAILYAAKAVLLFENIRVDSHEAVKRLF' A
#
# COMPACT_ATOMS: atom_id res chain seq x y z
N MET A 1 -13.22 21.17 1.54
CA MET A 1 -12.22 21.07 2.63
C MET A 1 -11.27 19.94 2.26
N ARG A 2 -9.95 20.13 2.43
CA ARG A 2 -8.94 19.09 2.15
C ARG A 2 -8.93 18.10 3.32
N HIS A 3 -8.85 16.80 3.06
CA HIS A 3 -8.77 15.80 4.14
C HIS A 3 -7.52 16.07 4.99
N PRO A 4 -7.56 15.97 6.33
CA PRO A 4 -6.42 16.26 7.22
C PRO A 4 -5.13 15.47 6.87
N HIS A 5 -5.28 14.31 6.24
CA HIS A 5 -4.16 13.45 5.80
C HIS A 5 -4.00 13.35 4.28
N GLN A 6 -4.54 14.30 3.50
CA GLN A 6 -4.60 14.20 2.03
C GLN A 6 -3.25 13.86 1.37
N GLU A 7 -2.16 14.51 1.79
CA GLU A 7 -0.84 14.28 1.22
C GLU A 7 -0.25 12.91 1.58
N GLU A 8 -0.52 12.43 2.80
CA GLU A 8 -0.11 11.09 3.23
C GLU A 8 -0.91 10.01 2.47
N ILE A 9 -2.21 10.22 2.28
CA ILE A 9 -3.09 9.34 1.51
C ILE A 9 -2.61 9.23 0.06
N GLU A 10 -2.37 10.35 -0.61
CA GLU A 10 -1.89 10.38 -2.00
C GLU A 10 -0.55 9.67 -2.14
N LYS A 11 0.35 9.84 -1.16
CA LYS A 11 1.65 9.18 -1.15
C LYS A 11 1.55 7.66 -1.00
N GLU A 12 0.70 7.17 -0.10
CA GLU A 12 0.51 5.72 0.08
C GLU A 12 -0.24 5.10 -1.11
N ILE A 13 -1.21 5.80 -1.71
CA ILE A 13 -1.82 5.37 -2.98
C ILE A 13 -0.77 5.27 -4.08
N GLN A 14 0.10 6.28 -4.25
CA GLN A 14 1.14 6.26 -5.27
C GLN A 14 2.12 5.09 -5.06
N ARG A 15 2.48 4.77 -3.81
CA ARG A 15 3.31 3.60 -3.48
C ARG A 15 2.60 2.30 -3.80
N SER A 16 1.32 2.19 -3.46
CA SER A 16 0.48 1.03 -3.79
C SER A 16 0.46 0.78 -5.30
N THR A 17 0.14 1.81 -6.09
CA THR A 17 0.10 1.72 -7.56
C THR A 17 1.45 1.33 -8.16
N LYS A 18 2.56 1.88 -7.66
CA LYS A 18 3.91 1.50 -8.13
C LYS A 18 4.25 0.06 -7.78
N SER A 19 3.90 -0.40 -6.58
CA SER A 19 4.18 -1.77 -6.14
C SER A 19 3.38 -2.79 -6.93
N ILE A 20 2.08 -2.56 -7.18
CA ILE A 20 1.26 -3.51 -7.96
C ILE A 20 1.72 -3.56 -9.42
N GLY A 21 2.03 -2.42 -10.04
CA GLY A 21 2.58 -2.42 -11.40
C GLY A 21 3.95 -3.10 -11.51
N ALA A 22 4.76 -3.07 -10.45
CA ALA A 22 5.99 -3.86 -10.38
C ALA A 22 5.70 -5.36 -10.23
N ALA A 23 4.70 -5.72 -9.41
CA ALA A 23 4.29 -7.10 -9.21
C ALA A 23 3.78 -7.73 -10.52
N GLU A 24 2.99 -7.00 -11.30
CA GLU A 24 2.49 -7.43 -12.60
C GLU A 24 3.64 -7.77 -13.56
N ARG A 25 4.63 -6.88 -13.69
CA ARG A 25 5.82 -7.14 -14.54
C ARG A 25 6.63 -8.34 -14.07
N LEU A 26 6.85 -8.46 -12.76
CA LEU A 26 7.58 -9.60 -12.19
C LEU A 26 6.84 -10.92 -12.40
N PHE A 27 5.51 -10.89 -12.32
CA PHE A 27 4.67 -12.05 -12.60
C PHE A 27 4.78 -12.48 -14.07
N GLU A 28 4.68 -11.52 -15.00
CA GLU A 28 4.85 -11.78 -16.44
C GLU A 28 6.23 -12.36 -16.78
N GLU A 29 7.27 -11.93 -16.07
CA GLU A 29 8.66 -12.41 -16.23
C GLU A 29 8.93 -13.74 -15.49
N GLY A 30 7.97 -14.26 -14.72
CA GLY A 30 8.09 -15.54 -14.00
C GLY A 30 8.76 -15.45 -12.62
N PHE A 31 9.06 -14.25 -12.13
CA PHE A 31 9.62 -14.01 -10.79
C PHE A 31 8.51 -14.02 -9.71
N LEU A 32 7.95 -15.21 -9.47
CA LEU A 32 6.76 -15.38 -8.63
C LEU A 32 6.94 -14.92 -7.17
N GLU A 33 8.07 -15.23 -6.53
CA GLU A 33 8.33 -14.83 -5.14
C GLU A 33 8.41 -13.30 -4.99
N ASP A 34 9.05 -12.62 -5.94
CA ASP A 34 9.13 -11.17 -5.98
C ASP A 34 7.78 -10.54 -6.29
N ALA A 35 7.02 -11.11 -7.23
CA ALA A 35 5.68 -10.66 -7.58
C ALA A 35 4.73 -10.72 -6.36
N ILE A 36 4.76 -11.83 -5.61
CA ILE A 36 3.98 -11.98 -4.37
C ILE A 36 4.41 -10.94 -3.34
N SER A 37 5.72 -10.78 -3.13
CA SER A 37 6.26 -9.80 -2.18
C SER A 37 5.82 -8.38 -2.52
N ARG A 38 5.87 -7.98 -3.80
CA ARG A 38 5.40 -6.67 -4.26
C ARG A 38 3.89 -6.49 -4.13
N SER A 39 3.11 -7.53 -4.41
CA SER A 39 1.66 -7.52 -4.23
C SER A 39 1.27 -7.30 -2.76
N TYR A 40 1.95 -7.98 -1.83
CA TYR A 40 1.76 -7.79 -0.39
C TYR A 40 1.99 -6.32 0.03
N TYR A 41 3.10 -5.71 -0.41
CA TYR A 41 3.35 -4.30 -0.10
C TYR A 41 2.35 -3.35 -0.77
N ALA A 42 1.87 -3.66 -1.98
CA ALA A 42 0.84 -2.87 -2.63
C ALA A 42 -0.45 -2.81 -1.79
N ILE A 43 -0.90 -3.97 -1.29
CA ILE A 43 -2.06 -4.08 -0.40
C ILE A 43 -1.82 -3.31 0.89
N LEU A 44 -0.63 -3.45 1.48
CA LEU A 44 -0.26 -2.79 2.73
C LEU A 44 -0.31 -1.26 2.62
N TYR A 45 0.18 -0.69 1.52
CA TYR A 45 0.10 0.75 1.28
C TYR A 45 -1.34 1.21 1.05
N ALA A 46 -2.15 0.44 0.32
CA ALA A 46 -3.57 0.75 0.13
C ALA A 46 -4.33 0.72 1.46
N ALA A 47 -4.13 -0.31 2.28
CA ALA A 47 -4.72 -0.42 3.62
C ALA A 47 -4.34 0.77 4.51
N LYS A 48 -3.08 1.21 4.47
CA LYS A 48 -2.64 2.41 5.19
C LYS A 48 -3.31 3.68 4.69
N ALA A 49 -3.53 3.83 3.39
CA ALA A 49 -4.26 4.97 2.82
C ALA A 49 -5.72 5.01 3.32
N VAL A 50 -6.38 3.84 3.41
CA VAL A 50 -7.74 3.72 3.96
C VAL A 50 -7.76 4.13 5.44
N LEU A 51 -6.82 3.65 6.25
CA LEU A 51 -6.74 4.03 7.66
C LEU A 51 -6.54 5.55 7.83
N LEU A 52 -5.67 6.16 7.03
CA LEU A 52 -5.46 7.60 7.04
C LEU A 52 -6.71 8.38 6.63
N PHE A 53 -7.51 7.86 5.70
CA PHE A 53 -8.80 8.42 5.32
C PHE A 53 -9.82 8.34 6.47
N GLU A 54 -9.77 7.28 7.28
CA GLU A 54 -10.56 7.15 8.52
C GLU A 54 -9.95 7.91 9.72
N ASN A 55 -8.93 8.76 9.49
CA ASN A 55 -8.18 9.49 10.54
C ASN A 55 -7.48 8.59 11.57
N ILE A 56 -7.19 7.34 11.20
CA ILE A 56 -6.42 6.38 12.00
C ILE A 56 -4.98 6.38 11.48
N ARG A 57 -4.07 6.93 12.30
CA ARG A 57 -2.64 6.95 11.96
C ARG A 57 -1.93 5.71 12.49
N VAL A 58 -1.18 5.05 11.62
CA VAL A 58 -0.36 3.89 11.95
C VAL A 58 1.08 4.08 11.49
N ASP A 59 2.02 3.88 12.41
CA ASP A 59 3.44 4.16 12.17
C ASP A 59 4.24 2.91 11.77
N SER A 60 3.61 1.73 11.77
CA SER A 60 4.27 0.46 11.41
C SER A 60 3.42 -0.43 10.51
N HIS A 61 4.09 -1.22 9.68
CA HIS A 61 3.47 -2.27 8.88
C HIS A 61 2.73 -3.30 9.73
N GLU A 62 3.27 -3.63 10.92
CA GLU A 62 2.61 -4.52 11.87
C GLU A 62 1.30 -3.95 12.42
N ALA A 63 1.21 -2.62 12.60
CA ALA A 63 -0.03 -1.99 13.04
C ALA A 63 -1.11 -2.03 11.94
N VAL A 64 -0.74 -1.82 10.68
CA VAL A 64 -1.68 -1.95 9.54
C VAL A 64 -2.27 -3.36 9.49
N LYS A 65 -1.43 -4.40 9.64
CA LYS A 65 -1.84 -5.81 9.65
C LYS A 65 -2.72 -6.23 10.82
N ARG A 66 -2.80 -5.45 11.91
CA ARG A 66 -3.67 -5.78 13.05
C ARG A 66 -5.07 -5.20 12.90
N LEU A 67 -5.24 -4.25 11.99
CA LEU A 67 -6.50 -3.54 11.75
C LEU A 67 -7.25 -4.05 10.51
N PHE A 68 -6.67 -5.03 9.80
CA PHE A 68 -7.23 -5.76 8.66
C PHE A 68 -6.96 -7.25 8.82
#